data_AF-A0A495YU72-F1
#
_entry.id   AF-A0A495YU72-F1
#
_cell.length_a   1.000
_cell.length_b   1.000
_cell.length_c   1.000
_cell.angle_alpha   90.00
_cell.angle_beta   90.00
_cell.angle_gamma   90.00
#
_symmetry.space_group_name_H-M   'P 1'
#
loop_
_entity.id
_entity.type
_entity.pdbx_description
1 polymer ?
#
loop_
_entity_poly.entity_id
_entity_poly.type
_entity_poly.pdbx_seq_one_letter_code
_entity_poly.pdbx_strand_id
1 'polypeptide(L)' 'MKIYILTDLEGPAVAEACENISQITPLMIEPPYEQEIRVLEGQSIEGYLRRGATRIDDRTVVKRADTMCELFI' A
#
# COMPACT_ATOMS: atom_id res chain seq x y z
N MET A 1 8.57 -6.64 4.98
CA MET A 1 7.81 -5.90 6.01
C MET A 1 6.42 -5.63 5.44
N LYS A 2 5.33 -5.99 6.13
CA LYS A 2 3.96 -5.75 5.66
C LYS A 2 3.43 -4.49 6.34
N ILE A 3 2.93 -3.53 5.57
CA ILE A 3 2.36 -2.29 6.08
C ILE A 3 0.84 -2.46 6.15
N TYR A 4 0.26 -2.20 7.31
CA TYR A 4 -1.19 -2.16 7.50
C TYR A 4 -1.60 -0.69 7.58
N ILE A 5 -2.43 -0.24 6.65
CA ILE A 5 -3.01 1.10 6.67
C ILE A 5 -4.34 1.00 7.43
N LEU A 6 -4.48 1.73 8.52
CA LEU A 6 -5.73 1.81 9.28
C LEU A 6 -6.66 2.79 8.55
N THR A 7 -7.67 2.26 7.87
CA THR A 7 -8.70 3.06 7.17
C THR A 7 -10.06 2.84 7.84
N ASP A 8 -10.20 3.33 9.07
CA ASP A 8 -11.48 3.69 9.71
C ASP A 8 -11.16 4.08 11.16
N LEU A 9 -11.00 5.38 11.40
CA LEU A 9 -10.99 5.92 12.76
C LEU A 9 -12.38 6.50 12.98
N GLU A 10 -13.20 5.85 13.79
CA GLU A 10 -14.46 6.47 14.25
C GLU A 10 -14.16 7.62 15.23
N GLY A 11 -15.09 8.58 15.32
CA GLY A 11 -14.89 9.93 15.88
C GLY A 11 -13.96 10.06 17.10
N PRO A 12 -14.09 9.26 18.17
CA PRO A 12 -13.21 9.34 19.34
C PRO A 12 -11.73 9.07 19.03
N ALA A 13 -11.46 8.12 18.14
CA ALA A 13 -10.10 7.73 17.77
C ALA A 13 -9.42 8.81 16.89
N VAL A 14 -10.21 9.60 16.15
CA VAL A 14 -9.70 10.73 15.37
C VAL A 14 -9.25 11.87 16.29
N ALA A 15 -10.09 12.24 17.27
CA ALA A 15 -9.78 13.31 18.21
C ALA A 15 -8.49 13.00 19.00
N GLU A 16 -8.39 11.78 19.53
CA GLU A 16 -7.20 11.31 20.25
C GLU A 16 -5.95 11.29 19.36
N ALA A 17 -6.06 10.84 18.10
CA ALA A 17 -4.95 10.86 17.16
C ALA A 17 -4.48 12.29 16.83
N CYS A 18 -5.40 13.24 16.69
CA CYS A 18 -5.06 14.64 16.44
C CYS A 18 -4.36 15.29 17.65
N GLU A 19 -4.84 15.03 18.87
CA GLU A 19 -4.20 15.54 20.09
C GLU A 19 -2.78 15.00 20.27
N ASN A 20 -2.54 13.76 19.84
CA ASN A 20 -1.25 13.08 20.00
C ASN A 20 -0.38 13.07 18.74
N ILE A 21 -0.70 13.86 17.70
CA ILE A 21 -0.01 13.79 16.40
C ILE A 21 1.51 13.96 16.50
N SER A 22 1.98 14.80 17.43
CA SER A 22 3.42 15.01 17.68
C SER A 22 4.16 13.78 18.21
N GLN A 23 3.43 12.81 18.76
CA GLN A 23 3.96 11.55 19.27
C GLN A 23 3.89 10.43 18.23
N ILE A 24 3.16 10.62 17.13
CA ILE A 24 3.03 9.66 16.05
C ILE A 24 4.23 9.84 15.11
N THR A 25 5.20 8.94 15.21
CA THR A 25 6.38 8.97 14.33
C THR A 25 5.95 8.63 12.91
N PRO A 26 6.24 9.48 11.90
CA PRO A 26 5.94 9.16 10.51
C PRO A 26 6.65 7.87 10.07
N LEU A 27 5.94 6.99 9.38
CA LEU A 27 6.54 5.82 8.78
C LEU A 27 7.39 6.26 7.59
N MET A 28 8.71 6.10 7.70
CA MET A 28 9.65 6.34 6.61
C MET A 28 10.18 5.01 6.10
N ILE A 29 10.02 4.78 4.80
CA ILE A 29 10.56 3.62 4.09
C ILE A 29 11.49 4.16 3.01
N GLU A 30 12.73 3.69 3.02
CA GLU A 30 13.73 4.09 2.03
C GLU A 30 13.47 3.36 0.70
N PRO A 31 13.68 4.04 -0.45
CA PRO A 31 13.61 3.40 -1.76
C PRO A 31 14.76 2.38 -1.98
N PRO A 32 14.62 1.44 -2.93
CA PRO A 32 13.49 1.29 -3.85
C PRO A 32 12.26 0.63 -3.20
N TYR A 33 11.08 1.03 -3.67
CA TYR A 33 9.81 0.51 -3.19
C TYR A 33 9.36 -0.72 -3.99
N GLU A 34 8.73 -1.66 -3.29
CA GLU A 34 8.11 -2.83 -3.89
C GLU A 34 6.67 -2.98 -3.36
N GLN A 35 5.70 -3.05 -4.28
CA GLN A 35 4.29 -3.28 -3.98
C GLN A 35 3.88 -4.63 -4.56
N GLU A 36 3.60 -5.59 -3.67
CA GLU A 36 2.97 -6.87 -4.03
C GLU A 36 1.45 -6.73 -3.88
N ILE A 37 0.72 -7.00 -4.96
CA ILE A 37 -0.75 -6.98 -4.98
C ILE A 37 -1.24 -8.37 -5.30
N ARG A 38 -1.97 -8.95 -4.34
CA ARG A 38 -2.67 -10.22 -4.50
C ARG A 38 -4.16 -9.98 -4.54
N VAL A 39 -4.77 -10.27 -5.68
CA VAL A 39 -6.22 -10.13 -5.85
C VAL A 39 -6.97 -11.34 -5.25
N LEU A 40 -8.27 -11.16 -5.02
CA LEU A 40 -9.15 -12.25 -4.63
C LEU A 40 -9.29 -13.28 -5.76
N GLU A 41 -9.73 -14.48 -5.42
CA GLU A 41 -9.98 -15.53 -6.42
C GLU A 41 -11.05 -15.09 -7.43
N GLY A 42 -10.83 -15.40 -8.71
CA GLY A 42 -11.69 -14.96 -9.82
C GLY A 42 -11.53 -13.51 -10.25
N GLN A 43 -10.73 -12.69 -9.55
CA GLN A 43 -10.43 -11.32 -9.96
C GLN A 43 -9.26 -11.29 -10.96
N SER A 44 -9.33 -10.36 -11.92
CA SER A 44 -8.30 -10.24 -12.96
C SER A 44 -7.12 -9.37 -12.50
N ILE A 45 -5.90 -9.81 -12.84
CA ILE A 45 -4.67 -9.02 -12.65
C ILE A 45 -4.29 -8.17 -13.88
N GLU A 46 -5.01 -8.29 -14.99
CA GLU A 46 -4.63 -7.67 -16.28
C GLU A 46 -4.58 -6.14 -16.23
N GLY A 47 -5.39 -5.50 -15.38
CA GLY A 47 -5.32 -4.06 -15.15
C GLY A 47 -3.96 -3.61 -14.62
N TYR A 48 -3.35 -4.39 -13.73
CA TYR A 48 -2.04 -4.08 -13.15
C TYR A 48 -0.91 -4.38 -14.13
N LEU A 49 -1.01 -5.48 -14.87
CA LEU A 49 -0.02 -5.84 -15.90
C LEU A 49 0.08 -4.75 -16.97
N ARG A 50 -1.06 -4.23 -17.46
CA ARG A 50 -1.08 -3.10 -18.41
C ARG A 50 -0.46 -1.81 -17.86
N ARG A 51 -0.44 -1.63 -16.54
CA ARG A 51 0.15 -0.48 -15.85
C ARG A 51 1.62 -0.72 -15.44
N GLY A 52 2.25 -1.78 -15.96
CA GLY A 52 3.68 -2.05 -15.76
C GLY A 52 4.02 -2.91 -14.55
N ALA A 53 3.04 -3.63 -13.97
CA ALA A 53 3.32 -4.66 -12.98
C ALA A 53 3.86 -5.93 -13.62
N THR A 54 4.68 -6.69 -12.89
CA THR A 54 5.17 -8.01 -13.30
C THR A 54 4.38 -9.10 -12.60
N ARG A 55 3.97 -10.14 -13.34
CA ARG A 55 3.28 -11.31 -12.77
C ARG A 55 4.24 -12.14 -11.91
N ILE A 56 3.81 -12.51 -10.71
CA ILE A 56 4.49 -13.50 -9.85
C ILE A 56 3.77 -14.84 -9.91
N ASP A 57 2.44 -14.82 -9.77
CA ASP A 57 1.57 -15.99 -9.89
C ASP A 57 0.22 -15.60 -10.54
N ASP A 58 -0.72 -16.54 -10.63
CA ASP A 58 -2.02 -16.33 -11.30
C ASP A 58 -2.84 -15.16 -10.75
N ARG A 59 -2.62 -14.77 -9.50
CA ARG A 59 -3.36 -13.73 -8.78
C ARG A 59 -2.48 -12.69 -8.09
N THR A 60 -1.17 -12.76 -8.29
CA THR A 60 -0.20 -11.88 -7.62
C THR A 60 0.69 -11.18 -8.64
N VAL A 61 0.79 -9.85 -8.50
CA VAL A 61 1.68 -9.00 -9.29
C VAL A 61 2.57 -8.17 -8.38
N VAL A 62 3.71 -7.73 -8.91
CA VAL A 62 4.64 -6.84 -8.23
C VAL A 62 4.96 -5.61 -9.07
N LYS A 63 5.01 -4.44 -8.44
CA LYS A 63 5.52 -3.19 -9.02
C LYS A 63 6.70 -2.69 -8.19
N ARG A 64 7.79 -2.35 -8.87
CA ARG A 64 8.95 -1.67 -8.27
C ARG A 64 9.01 -0.22 -8.73
N ALA A 65 9.44 0.67 -7.85
CA ALA A 65 9.56 2.10 -8.13
C ALA A 65 10.60 2.78 -7.23
N ASP A 66 11.17 3.88 -7.68
CA ASP A 66 12.10 4.70 -6.88
C ASP A 66 11.36 5.72 -6.00
N THR A 67 10.11 6.04 -6.35
CA THR A 67 9.24 6.90 -5.55
C THR A 67 7.95 6.18 -5.17
N MET A 68 7.47 6.41 -3.95
CA MET A 68 6.24 5.74 -3.46
C MET A 68 5.01 6.15 -4.28
N CYS A 69 5.02 7.37 -4.85
CA CYS A 69 3.97 7.91 -5.72
C CYS A 69 3.81 7.19 -7.06
N GLU A 70 4.77 6.39 -7.49
CA GLU A 70 4.70 5.59 -8.72
C GLU A 70 4.07 4.20 -8.50
N LEU A 71 3.78 3.83 -7.24
CA LEU A 71 3.02 2.64 -6.91
C LEU A 71 1.53 2.83 -7.22
N PHE A 72 0.75 1.75 -7.18
CA PHE A 72 -0.71 1.80 -7.34
C PHE A 72 -1.37 2.15 -6.00
N ILE A 73 -1.12 3.37 -5.53
CA ILE A 73 -1.74 4.00 -4.36
C ILE A 73 -2.76 5.05 -4.77
#